data_AF-A0AA47P0Q1-F1
#
_entry.id   AF-A0AA47P0Q1-F1
#
_cell.length_a   1.000
_cell.length_b   1.000
_cell.length_c   1.000
_cell.angle_alpha   90.00
_cell.angle_beta   90.00
_cell.angle_gamma   90.00
#
_symmetry.space_group_name_H-M   'P 1'
#
loop_
_entity.id
_entity.type
_entity.pdbx_description
1 polymer ?
#
loop_
_entity_poly.entity_id
_entity_poly.type
_entity_poly.pdbx_seq_one_letter_code
_entity_poly.pdbx_strand_id
1 'polypeptide(L)'
;MEMKLPEHSLITDCATRWGSKQQMVERMLEQEQAIKRVFAQDNSRCPLPQLTWQDISVLEAVNKALKPVVDFTDILPGENYVTVSSLLPMLAHIEGVLLEESDDDSK
;
A
#
# COMPACT_ATOMS: atom_id res chain seq x y z
N MET A 1 10.81 -13.17 -21.19
CA MET A 1 11.39 -11.86 -20.83
C MET A 1 11.35 -11.78 -19.32
N GLU A 2 12.50 -11.80 -18.66
CA GLU A 2 12.59 -11.69 -17.19
C GLU A 2 12.15 -10.28 -16.78
N MET A 3 11.21 -10.20 -15.84
CA MET A 3 10.86 -8.92 -15.21
C MET A 3 12.02 -8.57 -14.29
N LYS A 4 12.63 -7.39 -14.46
CA LYS A 4 13.65 -6.86 -13.54
C LYS A 4 13.00 -6.33 -12.25
N LEU A 5 12.20 -7.16 -11.60
CA LEU A 5 11.58 -6.85 -10.31
C LEU A 5 12.44 -7.41 -9.19
N PRO A 6 12.49 -6.74 -8.02
CA PRO A 6 13.18 -7.26 -6.85
C PRO A 6 12.52 -8.55 -6.34
N GLU A 7 13.33 -9.48 -5.83
CA GLU A 7 12.82 -10.66 -5.13
C GLU A 7 12.40 -10.29 -3.72
N HIS A 8 11.18 -10.67 -3.36
CA HIS A 8 10.61 -10.37 -2.06
C HIS A 8 9.97 -11.58 -1.40
N SER A 9 10.04 -11.63 -0.08
CA SER A 9 9.19 -12.51 0.71
C SER A 9 7.76 -11.97 0.73
N LEU A 10 6.79 -12.89 0.78
CA LEU A 10 5.39 -12.54 1.02
C LEU A 10 5.26 -11.82 2.36
N ILE A 11 4.54 -10.69 2.36
CA ILE A 11 4.08 -10.06 3.60
C ILE A 11 2.64 -10.48 3.78
N THR A 12 2.34 -11.02 4.95
CA THR A 12 0.97 -11.28 5.37
C THR A 12 0.53 -10.22 6.36
N ASP A 13 -0.75 -9.87 6.31
CA ASP A 13 -1.36 -9.07 7.34
C ASP A 13 -1.24 -9.73 8.73
N CYS A 14 -0.98 -8.92 9.75
CA CYS A 14 -0.85 -9.32 11.14
C CYS A 14 -1.51 -8.26 12.04
N ALA A 15 -2.60 -8.62 12.73
CA ALA A 15 -3.38 -7.68 13.53
C ALA A 15 -2.58 -6.96 14.63
N THR A 16 -1.48 -7.55 15.12
CA THR A 16 -0.64 -6.97 16.17
C THR A 16 0.56 -6.19 15.64
N ARG A 17 0.81 -6.20 14.32
CA ARG A 17 1.92 -5.48 13.70
C ARG A 17 1.36 -4.30 12.91
N TRP A 18 1.60 -3.10 13.42
CA TRP A 18 1.16 -1.87 12.76
C TRP A 18 1.77 -1.77 11.36
N GLY A 19 0.97 -1.31 10.38
CA GLY A 19 1.38 -1.17 9.00
C GLY A 19 1.41 -2.47 8.16
N SER A 20 1.21 -3.66 8.74
CA SER A 20 1.30 -4.93 7.99
C SER A 20 0.38 -5.01 6.78
N LYS A 21 -0.86 -4.50 6.91
CA LYS A 21 -1.83 -4.46 5.80
C LYS A 21 -1.33 -3.59 4.65
N GLN A 22 -0.89 -2.37 4.96
CA GLN A 22 -0.41 -1.43 3.95
C GLN A 22 0.85 -1.97 3.27
N GLN A 23 1.81 -2.51 4.03
CA GLN A 23 3.03 -3.11 3.47
C GLN A 23 2.74 -4.32 2.57
N MET A 24 1.75 -5.14 2.93
CA MET A 24 1.26 -6.23 2.06
C MET A 24 0.69 -5.69 0.75
N VAL A 25 -0.16 -4.67 0.82
CA VAL A 25 -0.78 -4.03 -0.35
C VAL A 25 0.28 -3.38 -1.25
N GLU A 26 1.20 -2.62 -0.68
CA GLU A 26 2.29 -1.97 -1.43
C GLU A 26 3.14 -2.97 -2.21
N ARG A 27 3.49 -4.10 -1.57
CA ARG A 27 4.23 -5.17 -2.23
C ARG A 27 3.42 -5.87 -3.33
N MET A 28 2.13 -6.05 -3.10
CA MET A 28 1.24 -6.64 -4.10
C MET A 28 1.15 -5.75 -5.35
N LEU A 29 1.02 -4.43 -5.18
CA LEU A 29 1.01 -3.46 -6.26
C LEU A 29 2.34 -3.46 -7.04
N GLU A 30 3.48 -3.48 -6.33
CA GLU A 30 4.81 -3.56 -6.95
C GLU A 30 4.99 -4.82 -7.81
N GLN A 31 4.46 -5.96 -7.33
CA GLN A 31 4.62 -7.28 -7.95
C GLN A 31 3.44 -7.68 -8.85
N GLU A 32 2.49 -6.78 -9.11
CA GLU A 32 1.24 -7.05 -9.82
C GLU A 32 1.49 -7.75 -11.18
N GLN A 33 2.45 -7.26 -11.95
CA GLN A 33 2.78 -7.83 -13.26
C GLN A 33 3.37 -9.24 -13.17
N ALA A 34 4.12 -9.54 -12.11
CA ALA A 34 4.67 -10.86 -11.87
C ALA A 34 3.57 -11.85 -11.50
N ILE A 35 2.69 -11.42 -10.60
CA ILE A 35 1.52 -12.18 -10.17
C ILE A 35 0.62 -12.50 -11.37
N LYS A 36 0.28 -11.50 -12.20
CA LYS A 36 -0.53 -11.69 -13.43
C LYS A 36 0.11 -12.67 -14.42
N ARG A 37 1.42 -12.61 -14.62
CA ARG A 37 2.14 -13.55 -15.51
C ARG A 37 2.08 -14.99 -15.00
N VAL A 38 2.30 -15.20 -13.71
CA VAL A 38 2.24 -16.54 -13.10
C VAL A 38 0.83 -17.13 -13.27
N PHE A 39 -0.21 -16.34 -12.99
CA PHE A 39 -1.60 -16.78 -13.18
C PHE A 39 -1.97 -17.04 -14.64
N ALA A 40 -1.43 -16.27 -15.59
CA ALA A 40 -1.66 -16.53 -17.01
C ALA A 40 -0.98 -17.84 -17.49
N GLN A 41 0.12 -18.25 -16.85
CA GLN A 41 0.84 -19.48 -17.18
C GLN A 41 0.23 -20.72 -16.54
N ASP A 42 -0.36 -20.60 -15.34
CA ASP A 42 -0.93 -21.72 -14.60
C ASP A 42 -2.47 -21.66 -14.59
N ASN A 43 -3.08 -21.94 -15.75
CA ASN A 43 -4.54 -22.01 -15.90
C ASN A 43 -5.15 -23.30 -15.30
N SER A 44 -4.33 -24.15 -14.67
CA SER A 44 -4.70 -25.47 -14.16
C SER A 44 -4.98 -25.48 -12.64
N ARG A 45 -4.31 -24.59 -11.88
CA ARG A 45 -4.42 -24.50 -10.42
C ARG A 45 -5.44 -23.47 -9.99
N CYS A 46 -6.72 -23.83 -10.08
CA CYS A 46 -7.87 -23.02 -9.70
C CYS A 46 -7.95 -21.68 -10.45
N PRO A 47 -9.10 -21.31 -11.04
CA PRO A 47 -9.30 -19.93 -11.49
C PRO A 47 -9.42 -19.04 -10.26
N LEU A 48 -8.29 -18.67 -9.65
CA LEU A 48 -8.26 -17.53 -8.75
C LEU A 48 -8.73 -16.32 -9.58
N PRO A 49 -9.66 -15.51 -9.05
CA PRO A 49 -10.16 -14.36 -9.78
C PRO A 49 -8.95 -13.50 -10.17
N GLN A 50 -8.81 -13.24 -11.48
CA GLN A 50 -7.79 -12.32 -11.95
C GLN A 50 -8.06 -10.97 -11.30
N LEU A 51 -7.02 -10.36 -10.74
CA LEU A 51 -7.12 -9.04 -10.15
C LEU A 51 -7.59 -8.07 -11.23
N THR A 52 -8.80 -7.56 -11.07
CA THR A 52 -9.40 -6.64 -12.02
C THR A 52 -8.74 -5.28 -11.88
N TRP A 53 -8.94 -4.42 -12.88
CA TRP A 53 -8.50 -3.04 -12.78
C TRP A 53 -9.17 -2.30 -11.60
N GLN A 54 -10.42 -2.64 -11.27
CA GLN A 54 -11.09 -2.08 -10.09
C GLN A 54 -10.43 -2.50 -8.79
N ASP A 55 -10.04 -3.77 -8.65
CA ASP A 55 -9.34 -4.25 -7.45
C ASP A 55 -8.00 -3.52 -7.26
N ILE A 56 -7.26 -3.29 -8.35
CA ILE A 56 -5.99 -2.53 -8.33
C ILE A 56 -6.23 -1.09 -7.88
N SER A 57 -7.22 -0.42 -8.47
CA SER A 57 -7.55 0.97 -8.13
C SER A 57 -7.93 1.12 -6.65
N VAL A 58 -8.69 0.17 -6.09
CA VAL A 58 -8.99 0.16 -4.65
C VAL A 58 -7.73 -0.02 -3.82
N LEU A 59 -6.84 -0.95 -4.20
CA LEU A 59 -5.58 -1.18 -3.50
C LEU A 59 -4.65 0.04 -3.55
N GLU A 60 -4.59 0.74 -4.69
CA GLU A 60 -3.84 1.99 -4.85
C GLU A 60 -4.39 3.10 -3.95
N ALA A 61 -5.71 3.28 -3.91
CA ALA A 61 -6.36 4.26 -3.05
C ALA A 61 -6.12 3.95 -1.56
N VAL A 62 -6.26 2.68 -1.16
CA VAL A 62 -5.98 2.23 0.22
C VAL A 62 -4.51 2.46 0.57
N ASN A 63 -3.58 2.14 -0.34
CA ASN A 63 -2.16 2.37 -0.12
C ASN A 63 -1.86 3.87 0.04
N LYS A 64 -2.40 4.72 -0.83
CA LYS A 64 -2.23 6.17 -0.79
C LYS A 64 -2.73 6.76 0.53
N ALA A 65 -3.90 6.32 1.01
CA ALA A 65 -4.48 6.80 2.27
C ALA A 65 -3.71 6.33 3.51
N LEU A 66 -3.20 5.09 3.51
CA LEU A 66 -2.56 4.51 4.69
C LEU A 66 -1.05 4.78 4.78
N LYS A 67 -0.36 5.00 3.65
CA LYS A 67 1.09 5.19 3.63
C LYS A 67 1.59 6.33 4.54
N PRO A 68 0.98 7.53 4.57
CA PRO A 68 1.39 8.59 5.49
C PRO A 68 1.31 8.21 6.97
N VAL A 69 0.31 7.39 7.33
CA VAL A 69 0.11 6.91 8.71
C VAL A 69 1.18 5.89 9.08
N VAL A 70 1.55 5.00 8.16
CA VAL A 70 2.61 4.00 8.37
C VAL A 70 3.98 4.66 8.48
N ASP A 71 4.34 5.50 7.53
CA ASP A 71 5.63 6.21 7.51
C ASP A 71 5.83 6.99 8.82
N PHE A 72 4.76 7.59 9.35
CA PHE A 72 4.79 8.25 10.65
C PHE A 72 5.04 7.31 11.82
N THR A 73 4.32 6.20 11.89
CA THR A 73 4.48 5.24 12.98
C THR A 73 5.88 4.61 13.00
N ASP A 74 6.59 4.62 11.87
CA ASP A 74 8.00 4.24 11.77
C ASP A 74 8.96 5.35 12.25
N ILE A 75 8.55 6.63 12.20
CA ILE A 75 9.33 7.80 12.67
C ILE A 75 9.12 8.07 14.17
N LEU A 76 7.91 7.88 14.68
CA LEU A 76 7.53 8.04 16.09
C LEU A 76 8.37 7.29 17.13
N PRO A 77 8.96 6.10 16.86
CA PRO A 77 9.77 5.37 17.84
C PRO A 77 11.09 6.10 18.18
N GLY A 78 11.38 7.23 17.53
CA GLY A 78 12.56 8.04 17.81
C GLY A 78 12.53 8.70 19.19
N GLU A 79 13.07 8.00 20.20
CA GLU A 79 13.30 8.51 21.56
C GLU A 79 14.13 9.80 21.61
N ASN A 80 14.82 10.17 20.52
CA ASN A 80 15.75 11.30 20.48
C ASN A 80 15.24 12.55 19.71
N TYR A 81 14.14 12.49 18.94
CA TYR A 81 13.83 13.58 17.98
C TYR A 81 12.36 13.93 17.77
N VAL A 82 11.40 13.22 18.38
CA VAL A 82 9.97 13.54 18.18
C VAL A 82 9.41 14.24 19.42
N THR A 83 9.10 15.53 19.28
CA THR A 83 8.41 16.32 20.31
C THR A 83 6.90 16.25 20.10
N VAL A 84 6.12 16.28 21.18
CA VAL A 84 4.63 16.31 21.13
C VAL A 84 4.10 17.41 20.18
N SER A 85 4.84 18.51 20.00
CA SER A 85 4.50 19.58 19.06
C SER A 85 4.45 19.17 17.59
N SER A 86 5.10 18.08 17.18
CA SER A 86 5.04 17.57 15.80
C SER A 86 3.74 16.85 15.47
N LEU A 87 2.93 16.50 16.48
CA LEU A 87 1.64 15.83 16.28
C LEU A 87 0.61 16.73 15.59
N LEU A 88 0.61 18.03 15.90
CA LEU A 88 -0.36 18.99 15.37
C LEU A 88 -0.20 19.23 13.85
N PRO A 89 0.98 19.58 13.31
CA PRO A 89 1.16 19.71 11.86
C PRO A 89 0.94 18.37 11.14
N MET A 90 1.16 17.24 11.82
CA MET A 90 0.90 15.92 11.28
C MET A 90 -0.59 15.62 11.13
N LEU A 91 -1.40 15.93 12.15
CA LEU A 91 -2.84 15.77 12.07
C LEU A 91 -3.40 16.58 10.89
N ALA A 92 -2.96 17.83 10.75
CA ALA A 92 -3.34 18.68 9.62
C ALA A 92 -2.92 18.09 8.27
N HIS A 93 -1.75 17.44 8.18
CA HIS A 93 -1.30 16.78 6.95
C HIS A 93 -2.15 15.56 6.60
N ILE A 94 -2.46 14.69 7.57
CA ILE A 94 -3.31 13.51 7.38
C ILE A 94 -4.72 13.94 6.97
N GLU A 95 -5.29 14.94 7.63
CA GLU A 95 -6.58 15.53 7.27
C GLU A 95 -6.57 16.06 5.84
N GLY A 96 -5.51 16.77 5.44
CA GLY A 96 -5.33 17.20 4.05
C GLY A 96 -5.33 16.03 3.06
N VAL A 97 -4.50 15.01 3.29
CA VAL A 97 -4.39 13.86 2.36
C VAL A 97 -5.70 13.06 2.26
N LEU A 98 -6.47 12.96 3.35
CA LEU A 98 -7.74 12.22 3.38
C LEU A 98 -8.95 13.02 2.90
N LEU A 99 -8.93 14.35 3.05
CA LEU A 99 -10.02 15.25 2.69
C LEU A 99 -9.79 15.97 1.35
N GLU A 100 -8.60 15.87 0.76
CA GLU A 100 -8.38 16.28 -0.62
C GLU A 100 -9.26 15.41 -1.53
N GLU A 101 -10.38 15.97 -1.97
CA GLU A 101 -11.10 15.47 -3.13
C GLU A 101 -10.13 15.54 -4.31
N SER A 102 -9.82 14.40 -4.92
CA SER A 102 -9.12 14.41 -6.19
C SER A 102 -10.06 15.08 -7.20
N ASP A 103 -9.75 16.33 -7.58
CA ASP A 103 -10.39 17.13 -8.64
C ASP A 103 -10.29 16.48 -10.05
N ASP A 104 -10.15 15.17 -10.17
CA ASP A 104 -9.94 14.43 -11.41
C ASP A 104 -11.20 13.70 -11.92
N ASP A 105 -12.38 14.28 -11.65
CA ASP A 105 -13.67 13.80 -12.18
C ASP A 105 -14.27 14.77 -13.22
N SER A 106 -13.43 15.51 -13.95
CA SER A 106 -13.87 16.32 -15.09
C SER A 106 -12.82 16.40 -16.20
N LYS A 107 -12.81 15.39 -17.07
CA LYS A 107 -12.53 15.61 -18.50
C LYS A 107 -13.12 14.55 -19.42
#